data_AF-A0A0P9MZS2-F1
#
_entry.id   AF-A0A0P9MZS2-F1
#
_cell.length_a   1.000
_cell.length_b   1.000
_cell.length_c   1.000
_cell.angle_alpha   90.00
_cell.angle_beta   90.00
_cell.angle_gamma   90.00
#
_symmetry.space_group_name_H-M   'P 1'
#
loop_
_entity.id
_entity.type
_entity.pdbx_description
1 polymer ?
#
loop_
_entity_poly.entity_id
_entity_poly.type
_entity_poly.pdbx_seq_one_letter_code
_entity_poly.pdbx_strand_id
1 'polypeptide(L)' 'MASSVGVGVTWYSPLGPLSFDLAVPIKKPEDAETQVFQFSLGQTF' A
#
# COMPACT_ATOMS: atom_id res chain seq x y z
N MET A 1 -7.82 -10.67 13.43
CA MET A 1 -6.58 -9.91 13.16
C MET A 1 -6.08 -10.26 11.77
N ALA A 2 -5.91 -9.25 10.92
CA ALA A 2 -5.27 -9.40 9.60
C ALA A 2 -3.77 -9.07 9.72
N SER A 3 -2.95 -9.66 8.87
CA SER A 3 -1.49 -9.45 8.87
C SER A 3 -0.96 -9.58 7.45
N SER A 4 -0.01 -8.74 7.06
CA SER A 4 0.61 -8.76 5.73
C SER A 4 2.12 -8.50 5.84
N VAL A 5 2.85 -8.91 4.81
CA VAL A 5 4.26 -8.59 4.60
C VAL A 5 4.43 -8.06 3.19
N GLY A 6 5.30 -7.07 3.02
CA GLY A 6 5.48 -6.40 1.75
C GLY A 6 6.68 -5.48 1.74
N VAL A 7 6.85 -4.84 0.59
CA VAL A 7 7.84 -3.80 0.37
C VAL A 7 7.12 -2.51 -0.01
N GLY A 8 7.59 -1.40 0.56
CA GLY A 8 7.07 -0.08 0.29
C GLY A 8 8.18 0.83 -0.21
N VAL A 9 7.89 1.64 -1.23
CA VAL A 9 8.78 2.67 -1.73
C VAL A 9 8.05 4.01 -1.64
N THR A 10 8.68 4.96 -0.97
CA THR A 10 8.26 6.37 -0.99
C THR A 10 9.27 7.18 -1.79
N TRP A 11 8.77 7.84 -2.83
CA TRP A 11 9.54 8.74 -3.68
C TRP A 11 9.06 10.17 -3.47
N TYR A 12 9.94 11.00 -2.91
CA TYR A 12 9.72 12.44 -2.83
C TYR A 12 10.03 13.11 -4.17
N SER A 13 8.97 13.45 -4.90
CA SER A 13 9.05 14.15 -6.19
C SER A 13 8.78 15.66 -6.03
N PRO A 14 9.12 16.50 -7.03
CA PRO A 14 8.77 17.93 -7.03
C PRO A 14 7.26 18.20 -6.97
N LEU A 15 6.42 17.22 -7.32
CA LEU A 15 4.96 17.33 -7.31
C LEU A 15 4.33 16.82 -5.99
N GLY A 16 5.15 16.30 -5.07
CA GLY A 16 4.72 15.74 -3.80
C GLY A 16 5.19 14.29 -3.58
N PRO A 17 4.94 13.72 -2.38
CA PRO A 17 5.33 12.36 -2.04
C PRO A 17 4.48 11.32 -2.79
N LEU A 18 5.12 10.42 -3.53
CA LEU A 18 4.48 9.28 -4.15
C LEU A 18 4.83 8.02 -3.33
N SER A 19 3.83 7.25 -2.92
CA SER A 19 4.03 6.00 -2.20
C SER A 19 3.46 4.83 -2.98
N PHE A 20 4.22 3.73 -3.05
CA PHE A 20 3.84 2.48 -3.67
C PHE A 20 4.14 1.34 -2.71
N ASP A 21 3.13 0.53 -2.42
CA ASP A 21 3.21 -0.59 -1.50
C ASP A 21 2.78 -1.86 -2.23
N LEU A 22 3.65 -2.87 -2.21
CA LEU A 22 3.36 -4.21 -2.68
C LEU A 22 3.40 -5.17 -1.48
N ALA A 23 2.24 -5.63 -1.04
CA ALA A 23 2.12 -6.45 0.15
C ALA A 23 1.17 -7.63 -0.07
N VAL A 24 1.55 -8.79 0.47
CA VAL A 24 0.73 -9.99 0.46
C VAL A 24 0.22 -10.29 1.88
N PRO A 25 -1.04 -10.71 2.03
CA PRO A 25 -1.56 -11.06 3.35
C PRO A 25 -0.95 -12.38 3.83
N ILE A 26 -0.39 -12.38 5.03
CA ILE A 26 0.02 -13.58 5.77
C ILE A 26 -1.17 -14.18 6.53
N LYS A 27 -2.10 -13.31 6.97
CA LYS A 27 -3.33 -13.71 7.65
C LYS A 27 -4.50 -12.88 7.14
N LYS A 28 -5.47 -13.56 6.52
CA LYS A 28 -6.66 -12.95 5.92
C LYS A 28 -7.93 -13.49 6.61
N PRO A 29 -8.74 -12.63 7.26
CA PRO A 29 -10.09 -12.98 7.72
C PRO A 29 -10.99 -13.37 6.53
N GLU A 30 -12.00 -14.21 6.76
CA GLU A 30 -12.91 -14.72 5.72
C GLU A 30 -13.63 -13.60 4.96
N ASP A 31 -13.96 -12.50 5.63
CA ASP A 31 -14.66 -11.34 5.05
C ASP A 31 -13.74 -10.20 4.58
N ALA A 32 -12.41 -10.38 4.63
CA ALA A 32 -11.51 -9.33 4.20
C ALA A 32 -11.39 -9.31 2.67
N GLU A 33 -11.20 -8.13 2.07
CA GLU A 33 -10.77 -7.99 0.68
C GLU A 33 -9.24 -7.91 0.61
N THR A 34 -8.63 -8.51 -0.41
CA THR A 34 -7.16 -8.46 -0.57
C THR A 34 -6.81 -7.42 -1.62
N GLN A 35 -5.96 -6.47 -1.25
CA GLN A 35 -5.38 -5.50 -2.17
C GLN A 35 -3.86 -5.63 -2.12
N VAL A 36 -3.28 -6.23 -3.17
CA VAL A 36 -1.85 -6.60 -3.21
C VAL A 36 -0.96 -5.41 -3.56
N PHE A 37 -1.50 -4.46 -4.31
CA PHE A 37 -0.82 -3.25 -4.72
C PHE A 37 -1.63 -2.03 -4.29
N GLN A 38 -0.98 -1.12 -3.58
CA GLN A 38 -1.55 0.15 -3.16
C GLN A 38 -0.61 1.27 -3.60
N PHE A 39 -1.19 2.39 -4.01
CA PHE A 39 -0.42 3.56 -4.37
C PHE A 39 -1.13 4.83 -3.90
N SER A 40 -0.35 5.84 -3.55
CA SER A 40 -0.83 7.17 -3.17
C SER A 40 0.03 8.22 -3.83
N LEU A 41 -0.62 9.23 -4.41
CA LEU A 41 0.04 10.40 -4.98
C LEU A 41 -0.24 11.60 -4.09
N GLY A 42 0.82 12.22 -3.58
CA GLY A 42 0.78 13.36 -2.69
C GLY A 42 0.39 14.66 -3.38
N GLN A 43 -0.86 14.74 -3.79
CA GLN A 43 -1.69 15.94 -3.93
C GLN A 43 -3.09 15.42 -4.23
N THR A 44 -3.87 15.19 -3.17
CA THR A 44 -5.32 15.07 -3.31
C THR A 44 -5.83 16.48 -3.54
N PHE A 45 -6.39 16.75 -4.72
CA PHE A 45 -7.16 17.98 -4.95
C PHE A 45 -8.39 18.02 -4.05
#